data_AF-B7FFR9-F1
#
_entry.id   AF-B7FFR9-F1
#
_cell.length_a   1.000
_cell.length_b   1.000
_cell.length_c   1.000
_cell.angle_alpha   90.00
_cell.angle_beta   90.00
_cell.angle_gamma   90.00
#
_symmetry.space_group_name_H-M   'P 1'
#
loop_
_entity.id
_entity.type
_entity.pdbx_description
1 polymer ?
#
loop_
_entity_poly.entity_id
_entity_poly.type
_entity_poly.pdbx_seq_one_letter_code
_entity_poly.pdbx_strand_id
1 'polypeptide(L)'
;MYEDGVFVTVDLGFLVDTHICVYEDVSSYGRYLCFNHIINTQDDAVQLAHKLTPTASSSLPQSDDYGKSYIEQKISNKKLNKLMVDFEA
;
A
#
# COMPACT_ATOMS: atom_id res chain seq x y z
N MET A 1 1.22 -10.62 8.78
CA MET A 1 1.11 -9.37 9.57
C MET A 1 -0.09 -8.55 9.05
N TYR A 2 -1.28 -9.17 9.02
CA TYR A 2 -2.55 -8.51 8.68
C TYR A 2 -3.46 -8.48 9.93
N GLU A 3 -3.56 -9.60 10.63
CA GLU A 3 -4.33 -9.76 11.87
C GLU A 3 -4.08 -8.69 12.97
N ASP A 4 -2.85 -8.16 13.08
CA ASP A 4 -2.44 -7.25 14.17
C ASP A 4 -1.79 -5.94 13.69
N GLY A 5 -1.83 -5.63 12.39
CA GLY A 5 -1.06 -4.51 11.85
C GLY A 5 -1.56 -3.98 10.52
N VAL A 6 -0.96 -2.87 10.08
CA VAL A 6 -1.24 -2.27 8.77
C VAL A 6 -0.37 -2.96 7.72
N PHE A 7 -1.00 -3.54 6.70
CA PHE A 7 -0.29 -4.06 5.53
C PHE A 7 -0.39 -3.04 4.40
N VAL A 8 0.74 -2.72 3.76
CA VAL A 8 0.79 -1.78 2.62
C VAL A 8 1.55 -2.40 1.47
N THR A 9 1.17 -2.04 0.25
CA THR A 9 1.84 -2.47 -0.97
C THR A 9 2.19 -1.27 -1.83
N VAL A 10 3.15 -1.48 -2.72
CA VAL A 10 3.60 -0.47 -3.68
C VAL A 10 3.66 -1.09 -5.06
N ASP A 11 3.16 -0.39 -6.07
CA ASP A 11 3.33 -0.79 -7.46
C ASP A 11 4.75 -0.50 -7.94
N LEU A 12 5.27 -1.36 -8.83
CA LEU A 12 6.63 -1.20 -9.34
C LEU A 12 6.83 0.13 -10.09
N GLY A 13 5.86 0.55 -10.91
CA GLY A 13 5.94 1.84 -11.62
C GLY A 13 6.07 3.01 -10.64
N PHE A 14 5.16 3.07 -9.67
CA PHE A 14 5.19 4.10 -8.62
C PHE A 14 6.51 4.10 -7.84
N LEU A 15 7.09 2.92 -7.58
CA LEU A 15 8.38 2.80 -6.90
C LEU A 15 9.53 3.39 -7.72
N VAL A 16 9.54 3.16 -9.04
CA VAL A 16 10.55 3.72 -9.96
C VAL A 16 10.41 5.25 -10.01
N ASP A 17 9.21 5.75 -10.24
CA ASP A 17 8.90 7.18 -10.29
C ASP A 17 9.30 7.89 -8.99
N THR A 18 8.99 7.25 -7.85
CA THR A 18 9.41 7.74 -6.53
C THR A 18 10.92 7.88 -6.43
N HIS A 19 11.70 6.91 -6.92
CA HIS A 19 13.15 6.97 -6.83
C HIS A 19 13.74 8.09 -7.67
N ILE A 20 13.21 8.29 -8.89
CA ILE A 20 13.62 9.39 -9.78
C ILE A 20 13.29 10.73 -9.11
N CYS A 21 12.04 10.91 -8.68
CA CYS A 21 11.56 12.12 -8.04
C CYS A 21 12.38 12.53 -6.80
N VAL A 22 12.68 11.57 -5.90
CA VAL A 22 13.50 11.82 -4.70
C VAL A 22 14.96 12.15 -5.05
N TYR A 23 15.49 11.57 -6.12
CA TYR A 23 16.86 11.83 -6.55
C TYR A 23 17.03 13.21 -7.19
N GLU A 24 16.04 13.66 -7.96
CA GLU A 24 16.10 14.92 -8.71
C GLU A 24 15.79 16.16 -7.85
N ASP A 25 14.98 16.01 -6.80
CA ASP A 25 14.67 17.12 -5.90
C ASP A 25 15.84 17.45 -4.96
N VAL A 26 16.45 18.61 -5.18
CA VAL A 26 17.56 19.13 -4.35
C VAL A 26 17.18 19.36 -2.89
N SER A 27 15.88 19.46 -2.59
CA SER A 27 15.38 19.66 -1.23
C SER A 27 15.10 18.35 -0.49
N SER A 28 15.32 17.19 -1.12
CA SER A 28 15.03 15.89 -0.54
C SER A 28 16.10 15.43 0.45
N TYR A 29 15.65 14.91 1.60
CA TYR A 29 16.54 14.47 2.67
C TYR A 29 15.92 13.39 3.54
N GLY A 30 16.75 12.55 4.17
CA GLY A 30 16.30 11.53 5.11
C GLY A 30 15.55 10.37 4.45
N ARG A 31 14.57 9.79 5.16
CA ARG A 31 13.81 8.63 4.68
C ARG A 31 12.42 9.03 4.19
N TYR A 32 11.90 8.24 3.24
CA TYR A 32 10.55 8.34 2.68
C TYR A 32 9.88 6.96 2.80
N LEU A 33 8.62 6.95 3.23
CA LEU A 33 7.83 5.73 3.30
C LEU A 33 7.06 5.60 1.97
N CYS A 34 7.41 4.61 1.15
CA CYS A 34 6.88 4.44 -0.21
C CYS A 34 5.85 3.32 -0.25
N PHE A 35 4.58 3.70 -0.39
CA PHE A 35 3.45 2.82 -0.67
C PHE A 35 2.36 3.64 -1.37
N ASN A 36 1.53 2.99 -2.17
CA ASN A 36 0.37 3.61 -2.81
C ASN A 36 -0.94 2.82 -2.58
N HIS A 37 -0.86 1.71 -1.84
CA HIS A 37 -2.01 0.87 -1.48
C HIS A 37 -1.94 0.49 -0.01
N ILE A 38 -3.08 0.59 0.68
CA ILE A 38 -3.26 0.20 2.08
C ILE A 38 -4.25 -0.96 2.11
N ILE A 39 -3.91 -2.00 2.87
CA ILE A 39 -4.71 -3.20 3.06
C ILE A 39 -5.10 -3.22 4.54
N ASN A 40 -6.27 -2.66 4.85
CA ASN A 40 -6.74 -2.50 6.23
C ASN A 40 -8.18 -2.98 6.45
N THR A 41 -8.86 -3.41 5.39
CA THR A 41 -10.14 -4.10 5.45
C THR A 41 -10.00 -5.55 4.98
N GLN A 42 -10.94 -6.41 5.37
CA GLN A 42 -10.95 -7.81 4.93
C GLN A 42 -11.11 -7.90 3.42
N ASP A 43 -11.89 -7.00 2.83
CA ASP A 43 -12.09 -6.93 1.39
C ASP A 43 -10.78 -6.62 0.66
N ASP A 44 -9.99 -5.64 1.14
CA ASP A 44 -8.67 -5.35 0.56
C ASP A 44 -7.75 -6.58 0.58
N ALA A 45 -7.77 -7.33 1.69
CA ALA A 45 -6.94 -8.52 1.86
C ALA A 45 -7.37 -9.66 0.91
N VAL A 46 -8.67 -9.89 0.75
CA VAL A 46 -9.23 -10.87 -0.19
C VAL A 46 -8.93 -10.45 -1.63
N GLN A 47 -9.12 -9.17 -1.98
CA GLN A 47 -8.79 -8.64 -3.31
C GLN A 47 -7.30 -8.82 -3.62
N LEU A 48 -6.43 -8.52 -2.66
CA LEU A 48 -4.99 -8.75 -2.82
C LEU A 48 -4.67 -10.24 -3.00
N ALA A 49 -5.24 -11.11 -2.17
CA ALA A 49 -5.02 -12.55 -2.26
C ALA A 49 -5.47 -13.11 -3.62
N HIS A 50 -6.61 -12.63 -4.15
CA HIS A 50 -7.09 -12.98 -5.48
C HIS A 50 -6.13 -12.52 -6.59
N LYS A 51 -5.58 -11.30 -6.48
CA LYS A 51 -4.57 -10.79 -7.43
C LYS A 51 -3.28 -11.64 -7.41
N LEU A 52 -2.84 -12.07 -6.23
CA LEU A 52 -1.60 -12.84 -6.07
C LEU A 52 -1.78 -14.34 -6.40
N THR A 53 -2.96 -14.90 -6.13
CA THR A 53 -3.22 -16.34 -6.28
C THR A 53 -4.58 -16.60 -6.95
N PRO A 54 -4.74 -16.30 -8.25
CA PRO A 54 -6.04 -16.38 -8.93
C PRO A 54 -6.68 -17.78 -8.91
N THR A 55 -5.85 -18.84 -8.87
CA THR A 55 -6.29 -20.24 -8.91
C THR A 55 -6.74 -20.79 -7.56
N ALA A 56 -6.39 -20.15 -6.44
CA ALA A 56 -6.78 -20.56 -5.09
C ALA A 56 -8.09 -19.89 -4.63
N SER A 57 -8.71 -19.08 -5.50
CA SER A 57 -9.88 -18.25 -5.21
C SER A 57 -11.10 -19.02 -4.70
N SER A 58 -11.24 -20.30 -5.05
CA SER A 58 -12.31 -21.18 -4.55
C SER A 58 -12.16 -21.60 -3.08
N SER A 59 -10.99 -21.35 -2.47
CA SER A 59 -10.66 -21.72 -1.08
C SER A 59 -10.48 -20.52 -0.15
N LEU A 60 -10.60 -19.29 -0.67
CA LEU A 60 -10.52 -18.09 0.15
C LEU A 60 -11.73 -18.04 1.10
N PRO A 61 -11.51 -17.74 2.40
CA PRO A 61 -12.61 -17.59 3.32
C PRO A 61 -13.56 -16.52 2.77
N GLN A 62 -14.84 -16.91 2.62
CA GLN A 62 -15.89 -15.93 2.32
C GLN A 62 -15.91 -14.92 3.46
N SER A 63 -16.24 -13.67 3.13
CA SER A 63 -16.31 -12.55 4.07
C SER A 63 -17.46 -12.78 5.07
N ASP A 64 -17.27 -13.71 5.99
CA ASP A 64 -18.13 -13.89 7.13
C ASP A 64 -17.71 -12.87 8.18
N ASP A 65 -18.67 -12.04 8.56
CA ASP A 65 -18.59 -10.87 9.42
C ASP A 65 -18.04 -11.20 10.82
N TYR A 66 -16.72 -11.36 10.93
CA TYR A 66 -16.02 -11.52 12.21
C TYR A 66 -15.27 -10.24 12.58
N GLY A 67 -16.02 -9.28 13.12
CA GLY A 67 -15.64 -8.53 14.33
C GLY A 67 -14.65 -7.36 14.22
N LYS A 68 -13.88 -7.21 13.14
CA LYS A 68 -13.14 -5.96 12.85
C LYS A 68 -13.16 -5.66 11.36
N SER A 69 -14.12 -4.84 10.93
CA SER A 69 -14.22 -4.40 9.53
C SER A 69 -13.04 -3.53 9.08
N TYR A 70 -12.27 -2.98 10.03
CA TYR A 70 -11.26 -1.96 9.74
C TYR A 70 -10.12 -1.97 10.77
N ILE A 71 -8.89 -2.00 10.29
CA ILE A 71 -7.66 -1.80 11.07
C ILE A 71 -7.21 -0.35 10.94
N GLU A 72 -7.02 0.34 12.07
CA GLU A 72 -6.58 1.73 12.06
C GLU A 72 -5.19 1.88 11.42
N GLN A 73 -5.11 2.75 10.41
CA GLN A 73 -3.86 3.10 9.76
C GLN A 73 -3.01 4.02 10.64
N LYS A 74 -1.88 3.51 11.15
CA LYS A 74 -0.93 4.29 11.98
C LYS A 74 0.32 4.77 11.23
N ILE A 75 0.42 4.50 9.94
CA ILE A 75 1.55 4.89 9.09
C ILE A 75 1.12 5.91 8.04
N SER A 76 2.03 6.76 7.59
CA SER A 76 1.73 7.80 6.60
C SER A 76 2.89 8.00 5.64
N ASN A 77 2.59 8.11 4.35
CA ASN A 77 3.50 8.49 3.27
C ASN A 77 3.37 9.98 2.90
N LYS A 78 2.76 10.83 3.75
CA LYS A 78 2.51 12.26 3.47
C LYS A 78 3.73 13.02 2.94
N LYS A 79 4.91 12.73 3.49
CA LYS A 79 6.17 13.36 3.05
C LYS A 79 6.49 13.04 1.58
N LEU A 80 6.29 11.78 1.18
CA LEU A 80 6.48 11.35 -0.20
C LEU A 80 5.40 11.94 -1.11
N ASN A 81 4.13 11.86 -0.71
CA ASN A 81 3.03 12.40 -1.51
C ASN A 81 3.20 13.89 -1.80
N LYS A 82 3.70 14.67 -0.82
CA LYS A 82 3.99 16.09 -1.03
C LYS A 82 5.07 16.33 -2.08
N LEU A 83 6.09 15.47 -2.12
CA LEU A 83 7.18 15.56 -3.08
C LEU A 83 6.70 15.21 -4.49
N MET A 84 5.86 14.19 -4.62
CA MET A 84 5.42 13.67 -5.92
C MET A 84 4.26 14.45 -6.55
N VAL A 85 3.71 15.49 -5.91
CA VAL A 85 2.57 16.27 -6.46
C VAL A 85 2.90 16.85 -7.84
N ASP A 86 4.12 17.33 -8.00
CA ASP A 86 4.57 18.05 -9.20
C ASP A 86 5.44 17.17 -10.12
N PHE A 87 5.50 15.86 -9.86
CA PHE A 87 6.28 14.92 -10.66
C PHE A 87 5.45 14.44 -11.86
N GLU A 88 5.86 14.84 -13.07
CA GLU A 88 5.32 14.29 -14.32
C GLU A 88 6.17 13.08 -14.75
N ALA A 89 5.51 11.93 -14.92
CA ALA A 89 6.13 10.66 -15.33
C ALA A 89 6.24 10.51 -16.85
#